data_AF-A0A8J9S8D8-F1
#
_entry.id   AF-A0A8J9S8D8-F1
#
_cell.length_a   1.000
_cell.length_b   1.000
_cell.length_c   1.000
_cell.angle_alpha   90.00
_cell.angle_beta   90.00
_cell.angle_gamma   90.00
#
_symmetry.space_group_name_H-M   'P 1'
#
loop_
_entity.id
_entity.type
_entity.pdbx_description
1 polymer ?
#
loop_
_entity_poly.entity_id
_entity_poly.type
_entity_poly.pdbx_seq_one_letter_code
_entity_poly.pdbx_strand_id
1 'polypeptide(L)' 'EELVFGTTLSDHMLMIEWSKEKNWMDPRIIPRQDLNISPAASSLHY' A
#
# COMPACT_ATOMS: atom_id res chain seq x y z
N GLU A 1 10.06 26.50 -2.30
CA GLU A 1 8.80 25.79 -1.99
C GLU A 1 8.69 25.61 -0.50
N GLU A 2 7.48 25.76 0.02
CA GLU A 2 7.15 25.42 1.41
C GLU A 2 6.68 23.96 1.42
N LEU A 3 7.50 23.07 2.00
CA LEU A 3 7.17 21.64 2.09
C LEU A 3 6.32 21.40 3.34
N VAL A 4 5.10 20.89 3.14
CA VAL A 4 4.21 20.47 4.23
C VAL A 4 4.33 18.96 4.42
N PHE A 5 4.57 18.54 5.65
CA PHE A 5 4.74 17.12 5.99
C PHE A 5 3.54 16.27 5.55
N GLY A 6 3.80 15.17 4.85
CA GLY A 6 2.77 14.18 4.45
C GLY A 6 1.86 14.56 3.28
N THR A 7 2.14 15.65 2.58
CA THR A 7 1.27 16.17 1.50
C THR A 7 1.76 15.86 0.08
N THR A 8 3.08 15.79 -0.10
CA THR A 8 3.71 15.44 -1.38
C THR A 8 4.35 14.07 -1.29
N LEU A 9 3.98 13.17 -2.20
CA LEU A 9 4.47 11.79 -2.28
C LEU A 9 5.22 11.58 -3.61
N SER A 10 6.17 10.63 -3.63
CA SER A 10 6.91 10.28 -4.84
C SER A 10 6.09 9.45 -5.83
N ASP A 11 6.66 9.22 -7.01
CA ASP A 11 5.98 8.54 -8.13
C ASP A 11 5.68 7.06 -7.88
N HIS A 12 6.41 6.41 -6.95
CA HIS A 12 6.36 4.96 -6.75
C HIS A 12 6.18 4.57 -5.28
N MET A 13 5.62 3.37 -5.07
CA MET A 13 5.43 2.74 -3.77
C MET A 13 5.87 1.27 -3.80
N LEU A 14 6.26 0.74 -2.64
CA LEU A 14 6.56 -0.68 -2.44
C LEU A 14 5.30 -1.41 -1.96
N MET A 15 4.97 -2.54 -2.59
CA MET A 15 3.83 -3.38 -2.21
C MET A 15 4.28 -4.83 -2.08
N ILE A 16 3.88 -5.48 -0.98
CA ILE A 16 4.15 -6.89 -0.70
C ILE A 16 2.86 -7.52 -0.18
N GLU A 17 2.34 -8.50 -0.91
CA GLU A 17 1.14 -9.23 -0.50
C GLU A 17 1.50 -10.36 0.45
N TRP A 18 0.60 -10.65 1.39
CA TRP A 18 0.72 -11.81 2.27
C TRP A 18 -0.59 -12.59 2.27
N SER A 19 -0.50 -13.92 2.26
CA SER A 19 -1.62 -14.82 2.50
C SER A 19 -1.19 -15.98 3.39
N LYS A 20 -2.14 -16.61 4.08
CA LYS A 20 -1.86 -17.75 4.95
C LYS A 20 -1.30 -18.94 4.16
N GLU A 21 -1.71 -19.07 2.90
CA GLU A 21 -1.35 -20.18 2.02
C GLU A 21 0.03 -19.99 1.38
N LYS A 22 0.40 -18.75 1.03
CA LYS A 22 1.64 -18.46 0.28
C LYS A 22 2.70 -17.70 1.09
N ASN A 23 2.40 -17.33 2.33
CA ASN A 23 3.19 -16.38 3.12
C ASN A 23 3.40 -15.07 2.35
N TRP A 24 4.54 -14.41 2.58
CA TRP A 24 4.93 -13.21 1.85
C TRP A 24 5.22 -13.54 0.40
N MET A 25 4.57 -12.79 -0.49
CA MET A 25 4.81 -12.84 -1.92
C MET A 25 5.95 -11.89 -2.31
N ASP A 26 6.40 -11.97 -3.55
CA ASP A 26 7.51 -11.16 -4.03
C ASP A 26 7.22 -9.66 -3.91
N PRO A 27 8.19 -8.85 -3.43
CA PRO A 27 8.03 -7.41 -3.33
C PRO A 27 7.96 -6.77 -4.72
N ARG A 28 7.07 -5.78 -4.88
CA ARG A 28 6.91 -5.03 -6.13
C ARG A 28 7.02 -3.53 -5.88
N ILE A 29 7.87 -2.85 -6.64
CA ILE A 29 7.88 -1.39 -6.75
C ILE A 29 6.96 -1.01 -7.90
N ILE A 30 5.92 -0.25 -7.61
CA ILE A 30 4.84 0.08 -8.58
C ILE A 30 4.56 1.59 -8.58
N PRO A 31 3.97 2.15 -9.66
CA PRO A 31 3.47 3.52 -9.64
C PRO A 31 2.49 3.72 -8.48
N ARG A 32 2.59 4.87 -7.81
CA ARG A 32 1.72 5.21 -6.68
C ARG A 32 0.25 5.23 -7.14
N GLN A 33 -0.58 4.45 -6.45
CA GLN A 33 -2.00 4.32 -6.75
C GLN A 33 -2.81 4.04 -5.48
N ASP A 34 -4.13 4.15 -5.58
CA ASP A 34 -5.04 3.81 -4.49
C ASP A 34 -5.02 2.30 -4.20
N LEU A 35 -5.26 1.94 -2.94
CA LEU A 35 -5.36 0.53 -2.54
C LEU A 35 -6.77 -0.01 -2.84
N ASN A 36 -6.84 -1.02 -3.71
CA ASN A 36 -8.09 -1.76 -3.93
C ASN A 36 -8.22 -2.86 -2.87
N ILE A 37 -9.02 -2.59 -1.83
CA ILE A 37 -9.24 -3.51 -0.70
C ILE A 37 -10.72 -3.82 -0.54
N SER A 38 -11.03 -5.03 -0.06
CA SER A 38 -12.40 -5.39 0.30
C SER A 38 -12.94 -4.44 1.36
N PRO A 39 -14.21 -4.00 1.27
CA PRO A 39 -14.85 -3.23 2.33
C PRO A 39 -14.88 -3.96 3.68
N ALA A 40 -14.74 -5.29 3.68
CA ALA A 40 -14.68 -6.12 4.89
C ALA A 40 -13.24 -6.36 5.41
N ALA A 41 -12.22 -5.69 4.85
CA ALA A 41 -10.84 -5.83 5.32
C ALA A 41 -10.72 -5.40 6.79
N SER A 42 -10.08 -6.22 7.63
CA SER A 42 -10.02 -5.98 9.08
C SER A 42 -9.47 -4.59 9.41
N SER A 43 -8.47 -4.10 8.68
CA SER A 43 -7.90 -2.75 8.83
C SER A 43 -8.89 -1.58 8.71
N LEU A 44 -10.10 -1.83 8.19
CA LEU A 44 -11.18 -0.84 8.10
C LEU A 44 -12.22 -0.97 9.23
N HIS A 45 -12.14 -2.01 10.08
CA HIS A 45 -13.13 -2.31 11.12
C HIS A 45 -12.52 -2.50 12.51
N TYR A 46 -11.40 -3.21 12.61
CA TYR A 46 -10.76 -3.66 13.86
C TYR A 46 -9.24 -3.49 13.79
#